data_AF-A0A8C5RTC9-F1
#
_entry.id   AF-A0A8C5RTC9-F1
#
_cell.length_a   1.000
_cell.length_b   1.000
_cell.length_c   1.000
_cell.angle_alpha   90.00
_cell.angle_beta   90.00
_cell.angle_gamma   90.00
#
_symmetry.space_group_name_H-M   'P 1'
#
loop_
_entity.id
_entity.type
_entity.pdbx_description
1 polymer ?
#
loop_
_entity_poly.entity_id
_entity_poly.type
_entity_poly.pdbx_seq_one_letter_code
_entity_poly.pdbx_strand_id
1 'polypeptide(L)'
;MTLQQEKLEQRFLYKKAREQHKQLIRDRREIAHTIEQLEEKCNQLMMMKFGRIVDLEALQTLSVNTNLEELRMKVMEKERVQAMELKTWEDKILEMRQQLMMVTKENTSKIKQMNAFCIEKMKLEAKLDALQSNLGTEFQGPRRTDIEEKEKLIALVQLQAQEAEVLKEEITLLSRKDGRIFPPDPK
;
A
#
# COMPACT_ATOMS: atom_id res chain seq x y z
N MET A 1 29.30 42.10 37.33
CA MET A 1 28.75 42.14 38.71
C MET A 1 29.92 42.22 39.67
N THR A 2 29.94 43.17 40.62
CA THR A 2 31.09 43.35 41.52
C THR A 2 30.93 42.52 42.79
N LEU A 3 31.99 41.89 43.28
CA LEU A 3 32.00 41.06 44.50
C LEU A 3 31.40 41.76 45.74
N GLN A 4 31.42 43.09 45.74
CA GLN A 4 30.82 43.91 46.80
C GLN A 4 29.28 43.90 46.76
N GLN A 5 28.66 43.90 45.57
CA GLN A 5 27.20 43.77 45.44
C GLN A 5 26.74 42.39 45.91
N GLU A 6 27.44 41.31 45.54
CA GLU A 6 27.12 39.95 45.97
C GLU A 6 27.21 39.79 47.50
N LYS A 7 28.23 40.40 48.15
CA LYS A 7 28.33 40.39 49.63
C LYS A 7 27.18 41.12 50.31
N LEU A 8 26.66 42.20 49.72
CA LEU A 8 25.52 42.94 50.26
C LEU A 8 24.22 42.16 50.09
N GLU A 9 24.01 41.55 48.93
CA GLU A 9 22.86 40.68 48.65
C GLU A 9 22.84 39.47 49.59
N GLN A 10 23.98 38.79 49.79
CA GLN A 10 24.08 37.69 50.75
C GLN A 10 23.72 38.15 52.16
N ARG A 11 24.23 39.31 52.63
CA ARG A 11 23.89 39.86 53.96
C ARG A 11 22.41 40.16 54.09
N PHE A 12 21.76 40.67 53.04
CA PHE A 12 20.31 40.90 53.02
C PHE A 12 19.53 39.58 53.11
N LEU A 13 19.91 38.58 52.32
CA LEU A 13 19.30 37.25 52.34
C LEU A 13 19.46 36.58 53.72
N TYR A 14 20.64 36.67 54.34
CA TYR A 14 20.86 36.15 55.70
C TYR A 14 19.98 36.82 56.75
N LYS A 15 19.78 38.14 56.66
CA LYS A 15 18.86 38.86 57.57
C LYS A 15 17.42 38.40 57.37
N LYS A 16 16.96 38.33 56.12
CA LYS A 16 15.61 37.85 55.78
C LYS A 16 15.38 36.41 56.22
N ALA A 17 16.34 35.51 56.00
CA ALA A 17 16.27 34.13 56.44
C ALA A 17 16.22 34.01 57.97
N ARG A 18 16.95 34.87 58.69
CA ARG A 18 16.92 34.91 60.17
C ARG A 18 15.56 35.38 60.70
N GLU A 19 14.94 36.36 60.05
CA GLU A 19 13.59 36.83 60.38
C GLU A 19 12.54 35.75 60.10
N GLN A 20 12.61 35.11 58.94
CA GLN A 20 11.74 33.97 58.57
C GLN A 20 11.88 32.81 59.56
N HIS A 21 13.10 32.47 59.97
CA HIS A 21 13.33 31.41 60.95
C HIS A 21 12.69 31.75 62.31
N LYS A 22 12.80 32.99 62.77
CA LYS A 22 12.13 33.45 63.99
C LYS A 22 10.61 33.37 63.89
N GLN A 23 10.04 33.72 62.73
CA GLN A 23 8.60 33.63 62.49
C GLN A 23 8.14 32.17 62.50
N LEU A 24 8.79 31.29 61.75
CA LEU A 24 8.46 29.86 61.71
C LEU A 24 8.53 29.19 63.09
N ILE A 25 9.47 29.62 63.96
CA ILE A 25 9.52 29.11 65.34
C ILE A 25 8.28 29.53 66.14
N ARG A 26 7.80 30.77 65.96
CA ARG A 26 6.58 31.24 66.63
C ARG A 26 5.35 30.51 66.10
N ASP A 27 5.19 30.46 64.78
CA ASP A 27 4.07 29.78 64.12
C ASP A 27 4.02 28.30 64.52
N ARG A 28 5.17 27.62 64.58
CA ARG A 28 5.24 26.23 65.04
C ARG A 28 4.76 26.07 66.49
N ARG A 29 5.09 27.02 67.38
CA ARG A 29 4.63 27.00 68.77
C ARG A 29 3.13 27.25 68.87
N GLU A 30 2.61 28.19 68.09
CA GLU A 30 1.18 28.48 68.03
C GLU A 30 0.40 27.27 67.53
N ILE A 31 0.84 26.66 66.42
CA ILE A 31 0.21 25.44 65.86
C ILE A 31 0.28 24.30 66.87
N ALA A 32 1.43 24.07 67.53
CA ALA A 32 1.55 23.04 68.55
C ALA A 32 0.56 23.25 69.70
N HIS A 33 0.37 24.49 70.15
CA HIS A 33 -0.61 24.79 71.18
C HIS A 33 -2.06 24.60 70.69
N THR A 34 -2.36 24.92 69.43
CA THR A 34 -3.69 24.62 68.86
C THR A 34 -3.96 23.13 68.75
N ILE A 35 -2.94 22.31 68.44
CA ILE A 35 -3.06 20.86 68.39
C ILE A 35 -3.40 20.34 69.80
N GLU A 36 -2.65 20.76 70.81
CA GLU A 36 -2.87 20.37 72.21
C GLU A 36 -4.30 20.72 72.67
N GLN A 37 -4.78 21.94 72.39
CA GLN A 37 -6.16 22.34 72.71
C GLN A 37 -7.23 21.49 72.00
N LEU A 38 -6.98 21.10 70.75
CA LEU A 38 -7.90 20.26 69.99
C LEU A 38 -7.89 18.82 70.48
N GLU A 39 -6.73 18.30 70.86
CA GLU A 39 -6.57 16.98 71.48
C GLU A 39 -7.30 16.91 72.83
N GLU A 40 -7.17 17.93 73.69
CA GLU A 40 -7.91 18.01 74.95
C GLU A 40 -9.43 18.03 74.72
N LYS A 41 -9.91 18.83 73.76
CA LYS A 41 -11.34 18.85 73.40
C LYS A 41 -11.82 17.49 72.89
N CYS A 42 -11.01 16.82 72.08
CA CYS A 42 -11.33 15.48 71.57
C CYS A 42 -11.44 14.47 72.73
N ASN A 43 -10.47 14.49 73.65
CA ASN A 43 -10.45 13.65 74.84
C ASN A 43 -11.68 13.88 75.74
N GLN A 44 -12.04 15.15 75.96
CA GLN A 44 -13.25 15.50 76.71
C GLN A 44 -14.51 14.95 76.04
N LEU A 45 -14.68 15.12 74.73
CA LEU A 45 -15.83 14.60 73.99
C LEU A 45 -15.89 13.07 74.04
N MET A 46 -14.75 12.38 73.92
CA MET A 46 -14.68 10.93 74.04
C MET A 46 -15.06 10.46 75.44
N MET A 47 -14.58 11.13 76.48
CA MET A 47 -14.97 10.84 77.87
C MET A 47 -16.47 11.06 78.10
N MET A 48 -17.04 12.16 77.57
CA MET A 48 -18.48 12.42 77.71
C MET A 48 -19.33 11.39 76.97
N LYS A 49 -18.92 10.98 75.76
CA LYS A 49 -19.71 10.08 74.91
C LYS A 49 -19.54 8.60 75.26
N PHE A 50 -18.33 8.19 75.65
CA PHE A 50 -17.96 6.78 75.80
C PHE A 50 -17.51 6.42 77.22
N GLY A 51 -17.37 7.39 78.13
CA GLY A 51 -16.88 7.17 79.50
C GLY A 51 -15.41 6.77 79.60
N ARG A 52 -14.69 6.73 78.47
CA ARG A 52 -13.28 6.37 78.34
C ARG A 52 -12.68 7.04 77.11
N ILE A 53 -11.36 7.23 77.09
CA ILE A 53 -10.63 7.60 75.88
C ILE A 53 -10.61 6.38 74.97
N VAL A 54 -10.97 6.58 73.69
CA VAL A 54 -11.09 5.52 72.70
C VAL A 54 -10.04 5.75 71.62
N ASP A 55 -9.26 4.72 71.31
CA ASP A 55 -8.38 4.75 70.15
C ASP A 55 -9.21 4.58 68.87
N LEU A 56 -9.52 5.71 68.22
CA LEU A 56 -10.31 5.75 67.00
C LEU A 56 -9.57 5.15 65.80
N GLU A 57 -8.24 5.22 65.78
CA GLU A 57 -7.42 4.70 64.68
C GLU A 57 -7.32 3.17 64.76
N ALA A 58 -7.18 2.62 65.97
CA ALA A 58 -7.31 1.18 66.20
C ALA A 58 -8.71 0.67 65.84
N LEU A 59 -9.78 1.40 66.15
CA LEU A 59 -11.13 1.01 65.74
C LEU A 59 -11.33 1.06 64.22
N GLN A 60 -10.75 2.04 63.54
CA GLN A 60 -10.83 2.16 62.08
C GLN A 60 -10.03 1.06 61.36
N THR A 61 -8.92 0.61 61.93
CA THR A 61 -8.11 -0.49 61.40
C THR A 61 -8.70 -1.88 61.70
N LEU A 62 -9.34 -2.05 62.87
CA LEU A 62 -10.07 -3.27 63.23
C LEU A 62 -11.41 -3.39 62.51
N SER A 63 -12.05 -2.26 62.17
CA SER A 63 -13.17 -2.17 61.25
C SER A 63 -12.67 -2.37 59.82
N VAL A 64 -12.26 -3.60 59.48
CA VAL A 64 -12.19 -4.05 58.09
C VAL A 64 -13.51 -3.67 57.43
N ASN A 65 -13.48 -2.68 56.54
CA ASN A 65 -14.67 -2.26 55.81
C ASN A 65 -14.97 -3.40 54.82
N THR A 66 -15.76 -4.39 55.25
CA THR A 66 -16.11 -5.60 54.49
C THR A 66 -16.60 -5.25 53.09
N ASN A 67 -17.32 -4.13 52.95
CA ASN A 67 -17.79 -3.62 51.67
C ASN A 67 -16.64 -3.23 50.73
N LEU A 68 -15.54 -2.67 51.26
CA LEU A 68 -14.35 -2.32 50.48
C LEU A 68 -13.63 -3.57 49.97
N GLU A 69 -13.49 -4.60 50.79
CA GLU A 69 -12.86 -5.87 50.39
C GLU A 69 -13.72 -6.62 49.38
N GLU A 70 -15.04 -6.70 49.59
CA GLU A 70 -15.97 -7.26 48.61
C GLU A 70 -15.93 -6.52 47.27
N LEU A 71 -15.80 -5.18 47.30
CA LEU A 71 -15.70 -4.39 46.08
C LEU A 71 -14.37 -4.66 45.35
N ARG A 72 -13.25 -4.77 46.08
CA ARG A 72 -11.95 -5.15 45.50
C ARG A 72 -12.02 -6.53 44.85
N MET A 73 -12.63 -7.51 45.51
CA MET A 73 -12.82 -8.85 44.94
C MET A 73 -13.67 -8.83 43.66
N LYS A 74 -14.75 -8.03 43.64
CA LYS A 74 -15.59 -7.85 42.44
C LYS A 74 -14.84 -7.19 41.30
N VAL A 75 -13.96 -6.22 41.58
CA VAL A 75 -13.11 -5.60 40.57
C VAL A 75 -12.13 -6.61 40.00
N MET A 76 -11.41 -7.34 40.87
CA MET A 76 -10.44 -8.35 40.41
C MET A 76 -11.09 -9.44 39.54
N GLU A 77 -12.28 -9.93 39.90
CA GLU A 77 -12.97 -10.93 39.08
C GLU A 77 -13.42 -10.37 37.73
N LYS A 78 -13.91 -9.11 37.69
CA LYS A 78 -14.26 -8.44 36.43
C LYS A 78 -13.04 -8.24 35.55
N GLU A 79 -11.92 -7.78 36.11
CA GLU A 79 -10.67 -7.60 35.39
C GLU A 79 -10.17 -8.92 34.80
N ARG A 80 -10.29 -10.03 35.55
CA ARG A 80 -9.92 -11.37 35.08
C ARG A 80 -10.76 -11.80 33.88
N VAL A 81 -12.08 -11.62 33.95
CA VAL A 81 -13.00 -11.97 32.85
C VAL A 81 -12.70 -11.11 31.62
N GLN A 82 -12.54 -9.80 31.81
CA GLN A 82 -12.22 -8.88 30.71
C GLN A 82 -10.87 -9.19 30.08
N ALA A 83 -9.85 -9.55 30.86
CA ALA A 83 -8.55 -9.95 30.35
C ALA A 83 -8.64 -11.24 29.51
N MET A 84 -9.48 -12.20 29.92
CA MET A 84 -9.73 -13.41 29.15
C MET A 84 -10.45 -13.10 27.84
N GLU A 85 -11.50 -12.28 27.87
CA GLU A 85 -12.23 -11.84 26.67
C GLU A 85 -11.30 -11.10 25.70
N LEU A 86 -10.51 -10.15 26.19
CA LEU A 86 -9.53 -9.42 25.38
C LEU A 86 -8.58 -10.38 24.67
N LYS A 87 -8.03 -11.37 25.39
CA LYS A 87 -7.15 -12.37 24.80
C LYS A 87 -7.85 -13.16 23.69
N THR A 88 -9.10 -13.58 23.89
CA THR A 88 -9.85 -14.30 22.84
C THR A 88 -10.09 -13.44 21.60
N TRP A 89 -10.35 -12.14 21.77
CA TRP A 89 -10.51 -11.22 20.66
C TRP A 89 -9.19 -10.95 19.94
N GLU A 90 -8.09 -10.83 20.65
CA GLU A 90 -6.74 -10.70 20.07
C GLU A 90 -6.37 -11.92 19.22
N ASP A 91 -6.61 -13.14 19.74
CA ASP A 91 -6.36 -14.38 19.02
C ASP A 91 -7.19 -14.44 17.72
N LYS A 92 -8.48 -14.06 17.79
CA LYS A 92 -9.37 -14.00 16.63
C LYS A 92 -8.94 -12.96 15.61
N ILE A 93 -8.47 -11.79 16.06
CA ILE A 93 -7.92 -10.75 15.18
C ILE A 93 -6.67 -11.28 14.47
N LEU A 94 -5.79 -11.98 15.19
CA LEU A 94 -4.57 -12.56 14.62
C LEU A 94 -4.90 -13.60 13.55
N GLU A 95 -5.84 -14.51 13.82
CA GLU A 95 -6.30 -15.52 12.86
C GLU A 95 -6.87 -14.87 11.59
N MET A 96 -7.76 -13.88 11.74
CA MET A 96 -8.35 -13.16 10.62
C MET A 96 -7.29 -12.41 9.78
N ARG A 97 -6.29 -11.81 10.43
CA ARG A 97 -5.17 -11.16 9.74
C ARG A 97 -4.33 -12.16 8.94
N GLN A 98 -4.09 -13.35 9.49
CA GLN A 98 -3.35 -14.41 8.79
C GLN A 98 -4.14 -14.91 7.56
N GLN A 99 -5.44 -15.16 7.70
CA GLN A 99 -6.30 -15.54 6.58
C GLN A 99 -6.30 -14.47 5.48
N LEU A 100 -6.45 -13.20 5.85
CA LEU A 100 -6.38 -12.09 4.91
C LEU A 100 -5.04 -12.02 4.18
N MET A 101 -3.93 -12.23 4.91
CA MET A 101 -2.59 -12.24 4.33
C MET A 101 -2.42 -13.38 3.31
N MET A 102 -2.90 -14.58 3.63
CA MET A 102 -2.84 -15.74 2.73
C MET A 102 -3.61 -15.47 1.44
N VAL A 103 -4.88 -15.04 1.56
CA VAL A 103 -5.73 -14.74 0.40
C VAL A 103 -5.15 -13.61 -0.45
N THR A 104 -4.59 -12.58 0.19
CA THR A 104 -3.95 -11.45 -0.52
C THR A 104 -2.70 -11.91 -1.28
N LYS A 105 -1.89 -12.78 -0.69
CA LYS A 105 -0.70 -13.36 -1.33
C LYS A 105 -1.08 -14.22 -2.53
N GLU A 106 -2.09 -15.08 -2.38
CA GLU A 106 -2.62 -15.90 -3.47
C GLU A 106 -3.19 -15.05 -4.61
N ASN A 107 -3.99 -14.03 -4.28
CA ASN A 107 -4.57 -13.13 -5.26
C ASN A 107 -3.47 -12.38 -6.03
N THR A 108 -2.46 -11.86 -5.32
CA THR A 108 -1.30 -11.22 -5.93
C THR A 108 -0.54 -12.18 -6.86
N SER A 109 -0.39 -13.45 -6.49
CA SER A 109 0.21 -14.47 -7.34
C SER A 109 -0.61 -14.71 -8.60
N LYS A 110 -1.93 -14.84 -8.49
CA LYS A 110 -2.84 -15.04 -9.63
C LYS A 110 -2.82 -13.85 -10.58
N ILE A 111 -2.82 -12.62 -10.05
CA ILE A 111 -2.70 -11.39 -10.88
C ILE A 111 -1.38 -11.39 -11.64
N LYS A 112 -0.27 -11.76 -11.01
CA LYS A 112 1.04 -11.86 -11.69
C LYS A 112 1.03 -12.89 -12.81
N GLN A 113 0.43 -14.07 -12.58
CA GLN A 113 0.27 -15.10 -13.61
C GLN A 113 -0.62 -14.61 -14.76
N MET A 114 -1.75 -13.97 -14.45
CA MET A 114 -2.65 -13.40 -15.45
C MET A 114 -1.96 -12.34 -16.30
N ASN A 115 -1.16 -11.47 -15.70
CA ASN A 115 -0.37 -10.49 -16.44
C ASN A 115 0.64 -11.16 -17.38
N ALA A 116 1.32 -12.22 -16.94
CA ALA A 116 2.23 -12.98 -17.79
C ALA A 116 1.50 -13.60 -19.00
N PHE A 117 0.35 -14.25 -18.75
CA PHE A 117 -0.48 -14.81 -19.83
C PHE A 117 -1.02 -13.74 -20.78
N CYS A 118 -1.38 -12.56 -20.27
CA CYS A 118 -1.81 -11.44 -21.10
C CYS A 118 -0.70 -10.99 -22.06
N ILE A 119 0.53 -10.86 -21.56
CA ILE A 119 1.70 -10.52 -22.38
C ILE A 119 1.97 -11.61 -23.43
N GLU A 120 1.89 -12.88 -23.06
CA GLU A 120 2.06 -13.99 -24.01
C GLU A 120 0.96 -14.00 -25.08
N LYS A 121 -0.29 -13.79 -24.69
CA LYS A 121 -1.42 -13.66 -25.61
C LYS A 121 -1.19 -12.52 -26.60
N MET A 122 -0.83 -11.32 -26.13
CA MET A 122 -0.54 -10.19 -27.01
C MET A 122 0.61 -10.49 -27.99
N LYS A 123 1.65 -11.21 -27.54
CA LYS A 123 2.75 -11.64 -28.43
C LYS A 123 2.28 -12.64 -29.49
N LEU A 124 1.39 -13.56 -29.15
CA LEU A 124 0.83 -14.53 -30.09
C LEU A 124 -0.12 -13.87 -31.08
N GLU A 125 -0.98 -12.95 -30.62
CA GLU A 125 -1.85 -12.14 -31.48
C GLU A 125 -1.02 -11.33 -32.48
N ALA A 126 0.02 -10.62 -32.03
CA ALA A 126 0.91 -9.88 -32.92
C ALA A 126 1.62 -10.77 -33.96
N LYS A 127 2.01 -12.01 -33.58
CA LYS A 127 2.57 -12.99 -34.53
C LYS A 127 1.53 -13.48 -35.53
N LEU A 128 0.30 -13.70 -35.09
CA LEU A 128 -0.80 -14.13 -35.95
C LEU A 128 -1.14 -13.03 -36.96
N ASP A 129 -1.24 -11.79 -36.52
CA ASP A 129 -1.50 -10.63 -37.38
C ASP A 129 -0.38 -10.47 -38.43
N ALA A 130 0.88 -10.66 -38.03
CA ALA A 130 2.02 -10.63 -38.95
C ALA A 130 1.94 -11.76 -40.00
N LEU A 131 1.59 -12.98 -39.59
CA LEU A 131 1.40 -14.10 -40.52
C LEU A 131 0.23 -13.85 -41.48
N GLN A 132 -0.90 -13.36 -40.98
CA GLN A 132 -2.06 -13.04 -41.80
C GLN A 132 -1.77 -11.91 -42.79
N SER A 133 -1.02 -10.88 -42.39
CA SER A 133 -0.58 -9.80 -43.27
C SER A 133 0.34 -10.31 -44.38
N ASN A 134 1.27 -11.22 -44.06
CA ASN A 134 2.18 -11.84 -45.03
C ASN A 134 1.43 -12.75 -46.03
N LEU A 135 0.53 -13.61 -45.55
CA LEU A 135 -0.31 -14.46 -46.40
C LEU A 135 -1.26 -13.62 -47.28
N GLY A 136 -1.84 -12.55 -46.73
CA GLY A 136 -2.69 -11.64 -47.48
C GLY A 136 -1.95 -10.90 -48.59
N THR A 137 -0.68 -10.53 -48.37
CA THR A 137 0.15 -9.84 -49.36
C THR A 137 0.68 -10.76 -50.46
N GLU A 138 0.98 -12.04 -50.16
CA GLU A 138 1.37 -13.02 -51.19
C GLU A 138 0.22 -13.39 -52.15
N PHE A 139 -1.03 -13.21 -51.74
CA PHE A 139 -2.22 -13.43 -52.56
C PHE A 139 -2.85 -12.14 -53.11
N GLN A 140 -2.38 -10.96 -52.70
CA GLN A 140 -2.84 -9.66 -53.22
C GLN A 140 -1.87 -9.14 -54.28
N GLY A 141 -2.08 -9.61 -55.51
CA GLY A 141 -1.42 -9.08 -56.71
C GLY A 141 -1.23 -10.16 -57.77
N PRO A 142 -1.21 -9.82 -59.07
CA PRO A 142 -0.78 -10.78 -60.09
C PRO A 142 0.63 -11.25 -59.74
N ARG A 143 0.83 -12.57 -59.63
CA ARG A 143 2.14 -13.12 -59.23
C ARG A 143 3.17 -12.64 -60.24
N ARG A 144 4.40 -12.35 -59.80
CA ARG A 144 5.48 -11.92 -60.72
C ARG A 144 5.66 -12.90 -61.89
N THR A 145 5.50 -14.19 -61.62
CA THR A 145 5.48 -15.26 -62.62
C THR A 145 4.38 -15.06 -63.66
N ASP A 146 3.17 -14.69 -63.23
CA ASP A 146 2.02 -14.49 -64.11
C ASP A 146 2.19 -13.23 -64.97
N ILE A 147 2.86 -12.20 -64.45
CA ILE A 147 3.22 -10.99 -65.19
C ILE A 147 4.25 -11.31 -66.27
N GLU A 148 5.31 -12.03 -65.92
CA GLU A 148 6.37 -12.45 -66.86
C GLU A 148 5.84 -13.40 -67.95
N GLU A 149 4.96 -14.34 -67.59
CA GLU A 149 4.31 -15.23 -68.55
C GLU A 149 3.38 -14.46 -69.49
N LYS A 150 2.63 -13.49 -68.96
CA LYS A 150 1.79 -12.60 -69.78
C LYS A 150 2.64 -11.79 -70.76
N GLU A 151 3.78 -11.24 -70.34
CA GLU A 151 4.69 -10.52 -71.23
C GLU A 151 5.25 -11.42 -72.34
N LYS A 152 5.64 -12.66 -72.01
CA LYS A 152 6.09 -13.66 -73.00
C LYS A 152 4.98 -13.99 -74.00
N LEU A 153 3.75 -14.18 -73.53
CA LEU A 153 2.60 -14.44 -74.39
C LEU A 153 2.29 -13.25 -75.31
N ILE A 154 2.38 -12.02 -74.80
CA ILE A 154 2.21 -10.81 -75.61
C ILE A 154 3.28 -10.74 -76.71
N ALA A 155 4.54 -10.98 -76.38
CA ALA A 155 5.63 -10.99 -77.36
C ALA A 155 5.43 -12.08 -78.43
N LEU A 156 4.97 -13.27 -78.03
CA LEU A 156 4.66 -14.36 -78.94
C LEU A 156 3.51 -14.01 -79.89
N VAL A 157 2.43 -13.43 -79.37
CA VAL A 157 1.29 -12.98 -80.20
C VAL A 157 1.70 -11.90 -81.20
N GLN A 158 2.56 -10.96 -80.79
CA GLN A 158 3.10 -9.94 -81.69
C GLN A 158 3.94 -10.55 -82.82
N LEU A 159 4.81 -11.51 -82.49
CA LEU A 159 5.61 -12.22 -83.48
C LEU A 159 4.72 -12.98 -84.47
N GLN A 160 3.74 -13.74 -83.97
CA GLN A 160 2.80 -14.49 -84.81
C GLN A 160 1.94 -13.58 -85.68
N ALA A 161 1.54 -12.41 -85.19
CA ALA A 161 0.81 -11.42 -85.98
C ALA A 161 1.68 -10.88 -87.12
N GLN A 162 2.97 -10.63 -86.86
CA GLN A 162 3.92 -10.21 -87.89
C GLN A 162 4.15 -11.31 -88.93
N GLU A 163 4.36 -12.56 -88.49
CA GLU A 163 4.46 -13.72 -89.38
C GLU A 163 3.19 -13.91 -90.22
N ALA A 164 2.01 -13.73 -89.63
CA ALA A 164 0.74 -13.82 -90.35
C ALA A 164 0.58 -12.72 -91.41
N GLU A 165 1.01 -11.49 -91.13
CA GLU A 165 1.01 -10.43 -92.16
C GLU A 165 2.03 -10.73 -93.27
N VAL A 166 3.22 -11.24 -92.95
CA VAL A 166 4.19 -11.70 -93.97
C VAL A 166 3.60 -12.81 -94.84
N LEU A 167 2.98 -13.82 -94.23
CA LEU A 167 2.35 -14.92 -94.96
C LEU A 167 1.18 -14.42 -95.82
N LYS A 168 0.42 -13.44 -95.33
CA LYS A 168 -0.66 -12.81 -96.10
C LYS A 168 -0.11 -12.00 -97.27
N GLU A 169 0.99 -11.27 -97.11
CA GLU A 169 1.69 -10.63 -98.20
C GLU A 169 2.18 -11.65 -99.24
N GLU A 170 2.80 -12.75 -98.80
CA GLU A 170 3.21 -13.85 -99.67
C GLU A 170 2.03 -14.47 -100.43
N ILE A 171 0.91 -14.75 -99.76
CA ILE A 171 -0.32 -15.23 -100.40
C ILE A 171 -0.85 -14.20 -101.40
N THR A 172 -0.81 -12.90 -101.10
CA THR A 172 -1.24 -11.87 -102.06
C THR A 172 -0.31 -11.78 -103.26
N LEU A 173 0.99 -11.96 -103.08
CA LEU A 173 1.98 -12.04 -104.16
C LEU A 173 1.75 -13.27 -105.03
N LEU A 174 1.53 -14.44 -104.42
CA LEU A 174 1.23 -15.69 -105.11
C LEU A 174 -0.17 -15.71 -105.77
N SER A 175 -1.13 -14.95 -105.23
CA SER A 175 -2.50 -14.84 -105.75
C SER A 175 -2.66 -13.78 -106.85
N ARG A 176 -1.70 -12.86 -107.03
CA ARG A 176 -1.67 -11.98 -108.20
C ARG A 176 -1.39 -12.82 -109.43
N LYS A 177 -2.41 -13.00 -110.28
CA LYS A 177 -2.34 -13.69 -111.58
C LYS A 177 -1.52 -12.91 -112.64
N ASP A 178 -0.26 -12.62 -112.36
CA ASP A 178 0.75 -12.35 -113.39
C ASP A 178 1.99 -13.14 -113.02
N GLY A 179 2.03 -14.40 -113.45
CA GLY A 179 3.06 -15.37 -113.13
C GLY A 179 4.44 -14.97 -113.68
N ARG A 180 5.17 -14.16 -112.92
CA ARG A 180 6.61 -13.95 -113.10
C ARG A 180 7.32 -14.15 -111.76
N ILE A 181 7.71 -15.39 -111.52
CA ILE A 181 8.79 -15.71 -110.58
C ILE A 181 10.07 -15.31 -111.31
N PHE A 182 10.73 -14.23 -110.87
CA PHE A 182 12.11 -13.96 -111.28
C PHE A 182 13.05 -14.87 -110.47
N PRO A 183 13.99 -15.59 -111.10
CA PRO A 183 15.02 -16.34 -110.39
C PRO A 183 16.08 -15.38 -109.80
N PRO A 184 16.89 -15.84 -108.83
CA PRO A 184 17.74 -14.96 -108.01
C PRO A 184 18.97 -14.49 -108.80
N ASP A 185 19.47 -13.29 -108.47
CA ASP A 185 20.80 -12.87 -108.92
C ASP A 185 21.87 -13.09 -107.83
N PRO A 186 23.03 -13.65 -108.20
CA PRO A 186 24.10 -14.00 -107.28
C PRO A 186 25.11 -12.86 -107.10
N LYS A 187 25.50 -12.63 -105.84
CA LYS A 187 26.90 -12.53 -105.38
C LYS A 187 26.96 -12.53 -103.86
#